data_AF-A0A3N5XJD0-F1
#
_entry.id   AF-A0A3N5XJD0-F1
#
_cell.length_a   1.000
_cell.length_b   1.000
_cell.length_c   1.000
_cell.angle_alpha   90.00
_cell.angle_beta   90.00
_cell.angle_gamma   90.00
#
_symmetry.space_group_name_H-M   'P 1'
#
loop_
_entity.id
_entity.type
_entity.pdbx_description
1 polymer ?
#
loop_
_entity_poly.entity_id
_entity_poly.type
_entity_poly.pdbx_seq_one_letter_code
_entity_poly.pdbx_strand_id
1 'polypeptide(L)'
;MNCEGWRIEIAAFLDRSSDPRMSSRVRGHLETCSSCLEFYREQSELNALLGSSELEADPPEHLWYRIESQIAQRQEVPASRWTFLANLWGFWYVPRLRYALVTCLFLLVASWSLLELKSRRDADQVFLARIDAYELKVVEGNPFLSDIRKSAPVDNPFLSMNTATSNPFESKGSRQ
;
A
#
# COMPACT_ATOMS: atom_id res chain seq x y z
N MET A 1 -32.56 -34.04 24.67
CA MET A 1 -32.51 -33.34 25.96
C MET A 1 -33.87 -33.44 26.61
N ASN A 2 -33.90 -33.71 27.91
CA ASN A 2 -35.11 -33.56 28.71
C ASN A 2 -35.42 -32.06 28.91
N CYS A 3 -36.63 -31.75 29.36
CA CYS A 3 -37.05 -30.37 29.64
C CYS A 3 -36.13 -29.69 30.67
N GLU A 4 -35.58 -30.45 31.62
CA GLU A 4 -34.66 -29.91 32.63
C GLU A 4 -33.37 -29.36 32.02
N GLY A 5 -32.75 -30.08 31.08
CA GLY A 5 -31.58 -29.57 30.36
C GLY A 5 -31.90 -28.32 29.54
N TRP A 6 -33.11 -28.23 28.98
CA TRP A 6 -33.53 -27.04 28.25
C TRP A 6 -33.76 -25.82 29.15
N ARG A 7 -34.20 -26.00 30.40
CA ARG A 7 -34.36 -24.89 31.35
C ARG A 7 -33.04 -24.17 31.63
N ILE A 8 -31.94 -24.93 31.73
CA ILE A 8 -30.60 -24.37 31.92
C ILE A 8 -30.19 -23.54 30.69
N GLU A 9 -30.40 -24.07 29.48
CA GLU A 9 -30.09 -23.35 28.25
C GLU A 9 -30.99 -22.12 28.04
N ILE A 10 -32.25 -22.20 28.48
CA ILE A 10 -33.19 -21.08 28.45
C ILE A 10 -32.73 -19.95 29.40
N ALA A 11 -32.25 -20.29 30.60
CA ALA A 11 -31.68 -19.31 31.52
C ALA A 11 -30.43 -18.64 30.92
N ALA A 12 -29.50 -19.42 30.36
CA ALA A 12 -28.32 -18.88 29.66
C ALA A 12 -28.69 -18.03 28.44
N PHE A 13 -29.78 -18.37 27.75
CA PHE A 13 -30.33 -17.57 26.65
C PHE A 13 -30.88 -16.22 27.13
N LEU A 14 -31.61 -16.19 28.25
CA LEU A 14 -32.11 -14.94 28.85
C LEU A 14 -30.98 -14.02 29.32
N ASP A 15 -29.91 -14.59 29.88
CA ASP A 15 -28.71 -13.85 30.32
C ASP A 15 -27.80 -13.40 29.17
N ARG A 16 -28.16 -13.72 27.92
CA ARG A 16 -27.36 -13.47 26.71
C ARG A 16 -25.96 -14.10 26.74
N SER A 17 -25.78 -15.16 27.54
CA SER A 17 -24.52 -15.90 27.68
C SER A 17 -24.45 -17.13 26.75
N SER A 18 -25.57 -17.52 26.13
CA SER A 18 -25.62 -18.63 25.17
C SER A 18 -24.93 -18.31 23.84
N ASP A 19 -24.31 -19.33 23.22
CA ASP A 19 -23.76 -19.20 21.88
C ASP A 19 -24.88 -19.03 20.79
N PRO A 20 -24.56 -18.49 19.61
CA PRO A 20 -25.56 -18.24 18.57
C PRO A 20 -26.27 -19.50 18.03
N ARG A 21 -25.58 -20.65 18.03
CA ARG A 21 -26.15 -21.92 17.57
C ARG A 21 -27.16 -22.44 18.59
N MET A 22 -26.82 -22.34 19.88
CA MET A 22 -27.67 -22.73 20.98
C MET A 22 -28.89 -21.83 21.08
N SER A 23 -28.73 -20.52 20.92
CA SER A 23 -29.84 -19.56 20.84
C SER A 23 -30.89 -19.96 19.78
N SER A 24 -30.44 -20.41 18.60
CA SER A 24 -31.34 -20.88 17.54
C SER A 24 -32.07 -22.16 17.94
N ARG A 25 -31.36 -23.10 18.58
CA ARG A 25 -31.92 -24.37 19.05
C ARG A 25 -32.95 -24.17 20.17
N VAL A 26 -32.69 -23.24 21.10
CA VAL A 26 -33.63 -22.88 22.17
C VAL A 26 -34.91 -22.31 21.57
N ARG A 27 -34.82 -21.38 20.61
CA ARG A 27 -36.01 -20.85 19.92
C ARG A 27 -36.84 -21.94 19.26
N GLY A 28 -36.20 -22.85 18.52
CA GLY A 28 -36.91 -23.99 17.93
C GLY A 28 -37.54 -24.94 18.96
N HIS A 29 -36.94 -25.09 20.14
CA HIS A 29 -37.53 -25.86 21.22
C HIS A 29 -38.76 -25.16 21.85
N LEU A 30 -38.69 -23.84 22.05
CA LEU A 30 -39.80 -23.06 22.61
C LEU A 30 -41.05 -23.09 21.71
N GLU A 31 -40.89 -23.22 20.38
CA GLU A 31 -42.01 -23.39 19.45
C GLU A 31 -42.74 -24.73 19.60
N THR A 32 -42.07 -25.76 20.12
CA THR A 32 -42.60 -27.13 20.17
C THR A 32 -42.98 -27.60 21.57
N CYS A 33 -42.43 -27.00 22.62
CA CYS A 33 -42.64 -27.41 24.01
C CYS A 33 -43.31 -26.30 24.84
N SER A 34 -44.60 -26.47 25.15
CA SER A 34 -45.39 -25.51 25.92
C SER A 34 -44.85 -25.27 27.32
N SER A 35 -44.41 -26.31 28.04
CA SER A 35 -43.90 -26.18 29.41
C SER A 35 -42.60 -25.38 29.51
N CYS A 36 -41.73 -25.50 28.50
CA CYS A 36 -40.51 -24.71 28.43
C CYS A 36 -40.79 -23.26 27.99
N LEU A 37 -41.83 -23.05 27.18
CA LEU A 37 -42.31 -21.73 26.80
C LEU A 37 -42.95 -20.98 27.97
N GLU A 38 -43.73 -21.66 28.82
CA GLU A 38 -44.25 -21.09 30.06
C GLU A 38 -43.11 -20.68 31.00
N PHE A 39 -42.14 -21.57 31.23
CA PHE A 39 -40.96 -21.26 32.03
C PHE A 39 -40.19 -20.04 31.49
N TYR A 40 -39.97 -19.96 30.18
CA TYR A 40 -39.33 -18.80 29.55
C TYR A 40 -40.09 -17.50 29.82
N ARG A 41 -41.44 -17.52 29.71
CA ARG A 41 -42.27 -16.35 29.96
C ARG A 41 -42.17 -15.89 31.41
N GLU A 42 -42.31 -16.81 32.36
CA GLU A 42 -42.19 -16.53 33.79
C GLU A 42 -40.84 -15.89 34.14
N GLN A 43 -39.74 -16.46 33.62
CA GLN A 43 -38.40 -15.92 33.87
C GLN A 43 -38.19 -14.56 33.18
N SER A 44 -38.73 -14.37 31.97
CA SER A 44 -38.63 -13.10 31.27
C SER A 44 -39.40 -11.98 31.98
N GLU A 45 -40.56 -12.30 32.56
CA GLU A 45 -41.37 -11.37 33.34
C GLU A 45 -40.67 -11.01 34.65
N LEU A 46 -40.09 -12.00 35.34
CA LEU A 46 -39.29 -11.77 36.53
C LEU A 46 -38.09 -10.87 36.24
N ASN A 47 -37.36 -11.13 35.16
CA ASN A 47 -36.24 -10.28 34.74
C ASN A 47 -36.67 -8.86 34.38
N ALA A 48 -37.86 -8.70 33.79
CA ALA A 48 -38.41 -7.37 33.51
C ALA A 48 -38.76 -6.61 34.80
N LEU A 49 -39.31 -7.29 35.80
CA LEU A 49 -39.61 -6.70 37.12
C LEU A 49 -38.33 -6.33 37.87
N LEU A 50 -37.33 -7.22 37.90
CA LEU A 50 -36.04 -6.96 38.55
C LEU A 50 -35.19 -5.91 37.83
N GLY A 51 -35.30 -5.84 36.51
CA GLY A 51 -34.64 -4.85 35.67
C GLY A 51 -35.38 -3.51 35.59
N SER A 52 -36.50 -3.35 36.29
CA SER A 52 -37.18 -2.05 36.37
C SER A 52 -36.29 -1.05 37.12
N SER A 53 -36.16 0.16 36.58
CA SER A 53 -35.22 1.17 37.09
C SER A 53 -35.54 1.65 38.51
N GLU A 54 -36.64 1.19 39.10
CA GLU A 54 -37.00 1.45 40.49
C GLU A 54 -36.02 0.79 41.48
N LEU A 55 -35.32 -0.28 41.07
CA LEU A 55 -34.26 -0.92 41.86
C LEU A 55 -32.85 -0.40 41.49
N GLU A 56 -32.74 0.51 40.53
CA GLU A 56 -31.45 1.01 40.08
C GLU A 56 -30.91 2.03 41.10
N ALA A 57 -29.96 1.57 41.93
CA ALA A 57 -29.27 2.45 42.86
C ALA A 57 -28.43 3.47 42.07
N ASP A 58 -28.62 4.75 42.35
CA ASP A 58 -27.86 5.82 41.71
C ASP A 58 -26.36 5.64 42.04
N PRO A 59 -25.50 5.37 41.04
CA PRO A 59 -24.09 5.15 41.31
C PRO A 59 -23.44 6.43 41.86
N PRO A 60 -22.49 6.31 42.81
CA PRO A 60 -21.78 7.47 43.34
C PRO A 60 -21.16 8.35 42.25
N GLU A 61 -21.29 9.67 42.34
CA GLU A 61 -20.86 10.64 41.32
C GLU A 61 -19.41 10.44 40.85
N HIS A 62 -18.50 10.07 41.76
CA HIS A 62 -17.08 9.83 41.43
C HIS A 62 -16.87 8.71 40.38
N LEU A 63 -17.80 7.77 40.25
CA LEU A 63 -17.74 6.73 39.21
C LEU A 63 -18.01 7.32 37.83
N TRP A 64 -18.95 8.26 37.71
CA TRP A 64 -19.20 8.97 36.46
C TRP A 64 -17.98 9.74 35.99
N TYR A 65 -17.32 10.47 36.89
CA TYR A 65 -16.07 11.16 36.57
C TYR A 65 -14.97 10.20 36.08
N ARG A 66 -14.85 9.01 36.68
CA ARG A 66 -13.89 8.00 36.22
C ARG A 66 -14.24 7.48 34.83
N ILE A 67 -15.50 7.16 34.57
CA ILE A 67 -15.97 6.69 33.26
C ILE A 67 -15.71 7.77 32.20
N GLU A 68 -16.09 9.01 32.46
CA GLU A 68 -15.90 10.14 31.56
C GLU A 68 -14.42 10.37 31.26
N SER A 69 -13.55 10.34 32.28
CA SER A 69 -12.10 10.46 32.09
C SER A 69 -11.52 9.33 31.22
N GLN A 70 -12.02 8.11 31.35
CA GLN A 70 -11.55 6.97 30.54
C GLN A 70 -12.03 7.07 29.09
N ILE A 71 -13.26 7.55 28.86
CA ILE A 71 -13.79 7.78 27.52
C ILE A 71 -13.00 8.90 26.84
N ALA A 72 -12.76 10.02 27.54
CA ALA A 72 -11.98 11.14 27.04
C ALA A 72 -10.55 10.70 26.65
N GLN A 73 -9.85 9.96 27.52
CA GLN A 73 -8.52 9.42 27.23
C GLN A 73 -8.46 8.53 25.99
N ARG A 74 -9.52 7.75 25.72
CA ARG A 74 -9.59 6.91 24.50
C ARG A 74 -9.90 7.70 23.24
N GLN A 75 -10.63 8.81 23.36
CA GLN A 75 -10.93 9.69 22.23
C GLN A 75 -9.76 10.63 21.89
N GLU A 76 -8.95 10.99 22.88
CA GLU A 76 -7.74 11.82 22.71
C GLU A 76 -6.51 11.05 22.22
N VAL A 77 -6.67 9.94 21.49
CA VAL A 77 -5.60 9.49 20.58
C VAL A 77 -5.86 10.20 19.25
N PRO A 78 -5.42 11.46 19.05
CA PRO A 78 -5.41 12.01 17.70
C PRO A 78 -4.58 11.02 16.87
N ALA A 79 -5.09 10.66 15.70
CA ALA A 79 -4.31 9.95 14.70
C ALA A 79 -3.11 10.84 14.35
N SER A 80 -2.04 10.72 15.14
CA SER A 80 -0.87 11.54 15.02
C SER A 80 -0.26 11.21 13.68
N ARG A 81 0.37 12.20 13.01
CA ARG A 81 1.07 11.96 11.74
C ARG A 81 2.11 10.83 11.83
N TRP A 82 2.50 10.46 13.04
CA TRP A 82 3.37 9.33 13.36
C TRP A 82 2.69 7.96 13.35
N THR A 83 1.37 7.84 13.53
CA THR A 83 0.68 6.54 13.36
C THR A 83 0.68 6.08 11.91
N PHE A 84 0.65 7.01 10.94
CA PHE A 84 0.83 6.68 9.52
C PHE A 84 2.23 6.14 9.23
N LEU A 85 3.29 6.77 9.77
CA LEU A 85 4.66 6.27 9.65
C LEU A 85 4.87 4.94 10.37
N ALA A 86 4.27 4.76 11.55
CA ALA A 86 4.31 3.50 12.29
C ALA A 86 3.58 2.37 11.55
N ASN A 87 2.45 2.66 10.88
CA ASN A 87 1.75 1.68 10.05
C ASN A 87 2.53 1.33 8.78
N LEU A 88 3.27 2.28 8.19
CA LEU A 88 4.20 1.99 7.09
C LEU A 88 5.32 1.03 7.54
N TRP A 89 5.72 1.09 8.81
CA TRP A 89 6.70 0.16 9.36
C TRP A 89 6.11 -1.24 9.60
N GLY A 90 4.83 -1.32 9.98
CA GLY A 90 4.07 -2.58 9.97
C GLY A 90 4.00 -3.22 8.58
N PHE A 91 3.93 -2.40 7.52
CA PHE A 91 3.95 -2.86 6.13
C PHE A 91 5.28 -3.53 5.74
N TRP A 92 6.39 -3.15 6.38
CA TRP A 92 7.69 -3.83 6.20
C TRP A 92 7.72 -5.24 6.82
N TYR A 93 6.79 -5.58 7.70
CA TYR A 93 6.73 -6.91 8.34
C TYR A 93 5.98 -7.97 7.52
N VAL A 94 5.27 -7.57 6.44
CA VAL A 94 4.57 -8.51 5.57
C VAL A 94 5.53 -9.00 4.46
N PRO A 95 5.99 -10.27 4.49
CA PRO A 95 7.08 -10.74 3.63
C PRO A 95 6.75 -10.71 2.14
N ARG A 96 5.47 -10.75 1.76
CA ARG A 96 5.03 -10.74 0.36
C ARG A 96 5.10 -9.36 -0.31
N LEU A 97 4.97 -8.28 0.46
CA LEU A 97 4.93 -6.91 -0.05
C LEU A 97 6.32 -6.30 -0.31
N ARG A 98 7.36 -6.87 0.31
CA ARG A 98 8.74 -6.42 0.15
C ARG A 98 9.20 -6.43 -1.31
N TYR A 99 8.88 -7.50 -2.05
CA TYR A 99 9.28 -7.62 -3.45
C TYR A 99 8.60 -6.58 -4.35
N ALA A 100 7.32 -6.28 -4.11
CA ALA A 100 6.57 -5.27 -4.86
C ALA A 100 7.12 -3.86 -4.63
N LEU A 101 7.55 -3.55 -3.40
CA LEU A 101 8.16 -2.26 -3.09
C LEU A 101 9.55 -2.12 -3.72
N VAL A 102 10.37 -3.17 -3.68
CA VAL A 102 11.71 -3.17 -4.29
C VAL A 102 11.62 -2.99 -5.80
N THR A 103 10.70 -3.69 -6.48
CA THR A 103 10.51 -3.52 -7.93
C THR A 103 9.99 -2.13 -8.28
N CYS A 104 9.05 -1.59 -7.50
CA CYS A 104 8.54 -0.24 -7.73
C CYS A 104 9.63 0.82 -7.55
N LEU A 105 10.49 0.66 -6.54
CA LEU A 105 11.63 1.55 -6.31
C LEU A 105 12.67 1.44 -7.43
N PHE A 106 12.97 0.22 -7.90
CA PHE A 106 13.84 0.02 -9.07
C PHE A 106 13.28 0.67 -10.33
N LEU A 107 11.97 0.57 -10.57
CA LEU A 107 11.30 1.22 -11.70
C LEU A 107 11.37 2.74 -11.61
N LEU A 108 11.20 3.31 -10.42
CA LEU A 108 11.35 4.75 -10.20
C LEU A 108 12.78 5.23 -10.46
N VAL A 109 13.78 4.50 -9.97
CA VAL A 109 15.20 4.83 -10.22
C VAL A 109 15.55 4.72 -11.70
N ALA A 110 15.10 3.66 -12.37
CA ALA A 110 15.31 3.50 -13.81
C ALA A 110 14.62 4.61 -14.61
N SER A 111 13.38 4.95 -14.26
CA SER A 111 12.63 6.04 -14.87
C SER A 111 13.33 7.40 -14.69
N TRP A 112 13.80 7.70 -13.48
CA TRP A 112 14.56 8.91 -13.18
C TRP A 112 15.86 8.98 -13.98
N SER A 113 16.61 7.88 -14.05
CA SER A 113 17.85 7.79 -14.82
C SER A 113 17.60 8.03 -16.32
N LEU A 114 16.53 7.46 -16.87
CA LEU A 114 16.15 7.69 -18.27
C LEU A 114 15.74 9.14 -18.54
N LEU A 115 15.05 9.79 -17.60
CA LEU A 115 14.71 11.21 -17.68
C LEU A 115 15.97 12.09 -17.70
N GLU A 116 16.96 11.79 -16.87
CA GLU A 116 18.22 12.53 -16.81
C GLU A 116 19.06 12.32 -18.09
N LEU A 117 19.13 11.08 -18.60
CA LEU A 117 19.76 10.77 -19.88
C LEU A 117 19.10 11.51 -21.05
N LYS A 118 17.77 11.59 -21.07
CA LYS A 118 17.04 12.35 -22.09
C LYS A 118 17.32 13.85 -21.96
N SER A 119 17.26 14.38 -20.74
CA SER A 119 17.54 15.80 -20.49
C SER A 119 18.96 16.20 -20.91
N ARG A 120 19.96 15.33 -20.70
CA ARG A 120 21.34 15.55 -21.17
C ARG A 120 21.44 15.56 -22.69
N ARG A 121 20.75 14.65 -23.38
CA ARG A 121 20.71 14.62 -24.86
C ARG A 121 20.11 15.88 -25.47
N ASP A 122 19.05 16.40 -24.87
CA ASP A 122 18.41 17.62 -25.37
C ASP A 122 19.35 18.83 -25.22
N ALA A 123 20.13 18.90 -24.14
CA ALA A 123 21.16 19.91 -23.96
C ALA A 123 22.28 19.79 -25.02
N ASP A 124 22.75 18.57 -25.29
CA ASP A 124 23.79 18.31 -26.30
C ASP A 124 23.32 18.66 -27.72
N GLN A 125 22.06 18.41 -28.07
CA GLN A 125 21.50 18.81 -29.37
C GLN A 125 21.52 20.32 -29.57
N VAL A 126 21.25 21.10 -28.51
CA VAL A 126 21.33 22.56 -28.58
C VAL A 126 22.77 23.02 -28.79
N PHE A 127 23.75 22.37 -28.17
CA PHE A 127 25.17 22.67 -28.40
C PHE A 127 25.61 22.31 -29.83
N LEU A 128 25.21 21.16 -30.35
CA LEU A 128 25.51 20.75 -31.73
C LEU A 128 24.87 21.70 -32.75
N ALA A 129 23.60 22.05 -32.57
CA ALA A 129 22.93 23.03 -33.43
C ALA A 129 23.62 24.40 -33.38
N ARG A 130 24.16 24.80 -32.22
CA ARG A 130 24.96 26.03 -32.09
C ARG A 130 26.32 25.90 -32.80
N ILE A 131 26.98 24.75 -32.74
CA ILE A 131 28.24 24.50 -33.47
C ILE A 131 28.00 24.55 -34.99
N ASP A 132 26.94 23.90 -35.48
CA ASP A 132 26.58 23.92 -36.90
C ASP A 132 26.15 25.31 -37.39
N ALA A 133 25.49 26.10 -36.53
CA ALA A 133 25.10 27.48 -36.84
C ALA A 133 26.30 28.44 -36.91
N TYR A 134 27.44 28.10 -36.32
CA TYR A 134 28.69 28.75 -36.67
C TYR A 134 29.11 28.25 -38.04
N GLU A 135 28.50 28.81 -39.09
CA GLU A 135 29.11 28.81 -40.41
C GLU A 135 30.52 29.33 -40.23
N LEU A 136 31.51 28.45 -40.41
CA LEU A 136 32.89 28.82 -40.57
C LEU A 136 32.92 29.79 -41.75
N LYS A 137 32.83 31.10 -41.47
CA LYS A 137 33.25 32.12 -42.40
C LYS A 137 34.69 31.76 -42.70
N VAL A 138 34.88 31.11 -43.85
CA VAL A 138 36.19 30.75 -44.38
C VAL A 138 36.89 32.09 -44.50
N VAL A 139 37.71 32.41 -43.51
CA VAL A 139 38.50 33.62 -43.51
C VAL A 139 39.42 33.47 -44.70
N GLU A 140 39.13 34.24 -45.75
CA GLU A 140 40.00 34.42 -46.92
C GLU A 140 41.36 34.88 -46.39
N GLY A 141 42.29 33.94 -46.23
CA GLY A 141 43.58 34.19 -45.59
C GLY A 141 44.09 33.11 -44.63
N ASN A 142 43.33 32.04 -44.34
CA ASN A 142 43.88 30.93 -43.55
C ASN A 142 44.68 29.93 -44.42
N PRO A 143 46.02 29.87 -44.31
CA PRO A 143 46.85 29.01 -45.15
C PRO A 143 46.67 27.51 -44.87
N PHE A 144 46.07 27.13 -43.74
CA PHE A 144 45.84 25.72 -43.39
C PHE A 144 44.57 25.13 -44.04
N LEU A 145 43.61 25.95 -44.45
CA LEU A 145 42.37 25.50 -45.10
C LEU A 145 42.50 25.39 -46.62
N SER A 146 43.44 26.12 -47.23
CA SER A 146 43.74 26.01 -48.66
C SER A 146 44.32 24.65 -49.06
N ASP A 147 44.99 23.96 -48.13
CA ASP A 147 45.61 22.67 -48.39
C ASP A 147 44.59 21.53 -48.33
N ILE A 148 43.62 21.57 -47.41
CA ILE A 148 42.56 20.55 -47.31
C ILE A 148 41.72 20.49 -48.59
N ARG A 149 41.56 21.63 -49.30
CA ARG A 149 40.85 21.67 -50.59
C ARG A 149 41.70 21.28 -51.80
N LYS A 150 43.04 21.38 -51.70
CA LYS A 150 43.98 21.07 -52.81
C LYS A 150 44.60 19.68 -52.70
N SER A 151 44.55 19.02 -51.55
CA SER A 151 45.11 17.68 -51.35
C SER A 151 44.03 16.64 -51.05
N ALA A 152 43.09 16.46 -51.97
CA ALA A 152 42.55 15.12 -52.21
C ALA A 152 43.39 14.51 -53.35
N PRO A 153 44.54 13.87 -53.07
CA PRO A 153 45.18 13.03 -54.08
C PRO A 153 44.19 11.94 -54.47
N VAL A 154 44.02 11.74 -55.78
CA VAL A 154 43.11 10.75 -56.39
C VAL A 154 43.41 9.33 -55.88
N ASP A 155 44.61 9.09 -55.36
CA ASP A 155 45.04 7.85 -54.71
C ASP A 155 45.24 8.03 -53.20
N ASN A 156 44.15 8.25 -52.46
CA ASN A 156 44.20 8.18 -51.00
C ASN A 156 43.76 6.78 -50.55
N PRO A 157 44.69 5.86 -50.20
CA PRO A 157 44.37 4.46 -49.91
C PRO A 157 43.57 4.27 -48.61
N PHE A 158 43.37 5.34 -47.84
CA PHE A 158 42.57 5.33 -46.61
C PHE A 158 41.08 5.63 -46.85
N LEU A 159 40.70 6.12 -48.03
CA LEU A 159 39.28 6.35 -48.38
C LEU A 159 38.58 5.11 -48.94
N SER A 160 39.33 4.07 -49.35
CA SER A 160 38.78 2.81 -49.84
C SER A 160 38.50 1.77 -48.74
N MET A 161 38.73 2.11 -47.46
CA MET A 161 38.47 1.20 -46.32
C MET A 161 37.08 1.35 -45.67
N ASN A 162 36.05 1.73 -46.44
CA ASN A 162 34.66 1.47 -46.05
C ASN A 162 34.05 0.59 -47.15
N THR A 163 33.86 -0.71 -46.91
CA THR A 163 32.50 -1.21 -46.60
C THR A 163 32.43 -2.63 -46.00
N ALA A 164 33.53 -3.24 -45.54
CA ALA A 164 33.47 -4.67 -45.20
C ALA A 164 34.44 -5.19 -44.12
N THR A 165 34.70 -4.42 -43.06
CA THR A 165 35.35 -5.00 -41.86
C THR A 165 34.44 -4.85 -40.66
N SER A 166 33.68 -5.92 -40.43
CA SER A 166 33.06 -6.27 -39.17
C SER A 166 33.98 -5.91 -38.00
N ASN A 167 33.45 -5.13 -37.07
CA ASN A 167 34.14 -4.71 -35.87
C ASN A 167 34.64 -5.95 -35.09
N PRO A 168 35.96 -6.15 -34.93
CA PRO A 168 36.50 -7.36 -34.29
C PRO A 168 36.25 -7.40 -32.78
N PHE A 169 35.74 -6.30 -32.20
CA PHE A 169 35.35 -6.23 -30.78
C PHE A 169 33.87 -6.52 -30.54
N GLU A 170 33.09 -6.86 -31.58
CA GLU A 170 31.66 -7.13 -31.47
C GLU A 170 31.33 -8.58 -31.06
N SER A 171 32.31 -9.33 -30.53
CA SER A 171 32.05 -10.68 -30.01
C SER A 171 32.33 -10.77 -28.51
N LYS A 172 31.28 -11.26 -27.80
CA LYS A 172 31.23 -11.79 -26.43
C LYS A 172 30.86 -10.80 -25.33
N GLY A 173 29.56 -10.57 -25.25
CA GLY A 173 28.88 -10.10 -24.03
C GLY A 173 27.42 -10.58 -23.98
N SER A 174 27.13 -11.81 -24.43
CA SER A 174 25.84 -12.46 -24.23
C SER A 174 26.03 -13.90 -23.77
N ARG A 175 25.20 -14.32 -22.79
CA ARG A 175 25.26 -15.52 -21.91
C ARG A 175 26.01 -15.21 -20.60
N GLN A 176 25.42 -15.30 -19.42
CA GLN A 176 24.16 -15.91 -18.93
C GLN A 176 23.71 -15.16 -17.68
#